data_AF-G1NPF1-F1
#
_entry.id   AF-G1NPF1-F1
#
_cell.length_a   1.000
_cell.length_b   1.000
_cell.length_c   1.000
_cell.angle_alpha   90.00
_cell.angle_beta   90.00
_cell.angle_gamma   90.00
#
_symmetry.space_group_name_H-M   'P 1'
#
loop_
_entity.id
_entity.type
_entity.pdbx_description
1 polymer ?
#
loop_
_entity_poly.entity_id
_entity_poly.type
_entity_poly.pdbx_seq_one_letter_code
_entity_poly.pdbx_strand_id
1 'polypeptide(L)'
;MWTARSLCTAQIQLLELKEGRLCSSILPKKQQFWTGILNCCTLRAPYDRAKYQVSKMNEDQSVIDTAVAVSAEGTKRTSGNSPSGEYDGKQRILEGKMKHVNLSFASCGFLGIYHLGAAAALYRHGKKLLKVVKDFAGASAGSLVATVLLAVPENIEKCQQFTYEFAEEVRKLDFGAVTPGYDFMKRLREGIESILPSNAHEIAENRLYVSVTNVRNGKNYLFSNFASREDLIKVLLASSFIPVYAGMKPVEYKGEKWVDGGITNGLPILPFGRTITISPFSGRLDICPQDKGRVDLYVKFAKQDIMLSLANLVRLNQAMFPPNQEKMESLYQNGFDDAVHFLLKENWFE
;
A
#
# COMPACT_ATOMS: atom_id res chain seq x y z
N MET A 1 -25.30 42.28 -3.01
CA MET A 1 -25.15 42.05 -1.57
C MET A 1 -26.17 40.99 -1.16
N TRP A 2 -25.68 39.80 -0.78
CA TRP A 2 -26.34 38.72 -0.03
C TRP A 2 -27.70 38.15 -0.48
N THR A 3 -27.64 36.91 -1.01
CA THR A 3 -28.62 35.81 -0.84
C THR A 3 -27.85 34.51 -1.20
N ALA A 4 -28.01 33.32 -0.60
CA ALA A 4 -29.00 32.78 0.31
C ALA A 4 -28.37 31.67 1.18
N ARG A 5 -28.90 31.52 2.40
CA ARG A 5 -28.71 30.35 3.27
C ARG A 5 -29.60 29.20 2.81
N SER A 6 -29.06 27.98 2.97
CA SER A 6 -29.74 26.74 3.39
C SER A 6 -30.62 25.99 2.37
N LEU A 7 -30.17 24.78 2.00
CA LEU A 7 -30.86 23.47 2.18
C LEU A 7 -30.38 22.46 1.12
N CYS A 8 -29.63 21.43 1.54
CA CYS A 8 -29.86 20.09 1.03
C CYS A 8 -29.23 19.05 1.97
N THR A 9 -30.07 18.56 2.87
CA THR A 9 -29.85 17.38 3.70
C THR A 9 -29.95 16.15 2.81
N ALA A 10 -28.85 15.46 2.52
CA ALA A 10 -28.91 14.17 1.85
C ALA A 10 -29.31 13.09 2.85
N GLN A 11 -30.55 12.60 2.77
CA GLN A 11 -31.01 11.42 3.48
C GLN A 11 -30.20 10.20 3.04
N ILE A 12 -29.46 9.62 3.98
CA ILE A 12 -28.89 8.28 3.86
C ILE A 12 -30.05 7.29 4.00
N GLN A 13 -30.53 6.70 2.90
CA GLN A 13 -31.45 5.57 2.97
C GLN A 13 -30.68 4.32 3.42
N LEU A 14 -30.96 3.89 4.65
CA LEU A 14 -30.59 2.60 5.20
C LEU A 14 -31.21 1.49 4.33
N LEU A 15 -30.37 0.64 3.74
CA LEU A 15 -30.81 -0.65 3.21
C LEU A 15 -30.92 -1.63 4.37
N GLU A 16 -32.13 -1.83 4.90
CA GLU A 16 -32.43 -2.99 5.74
C GLU A 16 -32.42 -4.26 4.89
N LEU A 17 -31.41 -5.10 5.08
CA LEU A 17 -31.40 -6.48 4.62
C LEU A 17 -32.35 -7.30 5.50
N LYS A 18 -33.61 -7.47 5.07
CA LYS A 18 -34.46 -8.55 5.55
C LYS A 18 -34.12 -9.84 4.82
N GLU A 19 -34.10 -10.91 5.62
CA GLU A 19 -33.67 -12.27 5.32
C GLU A 19 -34.03 -12.77 3.91
N GLY A 20 -33.01 -13.26 3.19
CA GLY A 20 -33.12 -14.41 2.31
C GLY A 20 -34.25 -14.40 1.27
N ARG A 21 -34.26 -13.43 0.35
CA ARG A 21 -34.79 -13.62 -1.02
C ARG A 21 -34.45 -12.44 -1.94
N LEU A 22 -33.88 -12.75 -3.11
CA LEU A 22 -33.71 -11.79 -4.22
C LEU A 22 -35.10 -11.43 -4.78
N CYS A 23 -35.57 -10.21 -4.53
CA CYS A 23 -36.67 -9.62 -5.29
C CYS A 23 -36.11 -8.58 -6.25
N SER A 24 -36.25 -8.84 -7.55
CA SER A 24 -36.00 -7.88 -8.61
C SER A 24 -36.99 -6.71 -8.48
N SER A 25 -36.51 -5.49 -8.23
CA SER A 25 -37.32 -4.28 -8.39
C SER A 25 -36.89 -3.53 -9.64
N ILE A 26 -37.86 -3.41 -10.55
CA ILE A 26 -37.79 -2.65 -11.80
C ILE A 26 -37.93 -1.16 -11.45
N LEU A 27 -36.98 -0.32 -11.90
CA LEU A 27 -37.04 1.14 -11.80
C LEU A 27 -38.14 1.72 -12.72
N PRO A 28 -38.98 2.67 -12.29
CA PRO A 28 -39.81 3.44 -13.21
C PRO A 28 -39.03 4.56 -13.91
N LYS A 29 -39.51 4.85 -15.11
CA LYS A 29 -39.00 5.76 -16.16
C LYS A 29 -38.67 7.20 -15.70
N LYS A 30 -37.60 7.73 -16.33
CA LYS A 30 -37.36 9.12 -16.78
C LYS A 30 -38.31 10.21 -16.22
N GLN A 31 -37.74 11.14 -15.48
CA GLN A 31 -38.16 12.56 -15.54
C GLN A 31 -36.95 13.41 -15.93
N GLN A 32 -37.04 14.04 -17.10
CA GLN A 32 -36.16 15.12 -17.53
C GLN A 32 -36.64 16.41 -16.86
N PHE A 33 -35.74 17.12 -16.18
CA PHE A 33 -35.89 18.56 -15.97
C PHE A 33 -34.71 19.27 -16.64
N TRP A 34 -35.05 20.15 -17.58
CA TRP A 34 -34.12 21.03 -18.28
C TRP A 34 -34.19 22.42 -17.66
N THR A 35 -33.05 22.93 -17.20
CA THR A 35 -32.74 24.37 -17.20
C THR A 35 -31.28 24.58 -17.58
N GLY A 36 -31.06 25.05 -18.81
CA GLY A 36 -30.01 26.02 -19.18
C GLY A 36 -28.54 25.60 -19.19
N ILE A 37 -28.05 25.25 -20.39
CA ILE A 37 -26.70 25.49 -20.95
C ILE A 37 -25.49 25.04 -20.10
N LEU A 38 -24.91 23.88 -20.44
CA LEU A 38 -23.44 23.73 -20.56
C LEU A 38 -23.10 22.52 -21.47
N ASN A 39 -22.06 22.67 -22.28
CA ASN A 39 -21.61 21.75 -23.32
C ASN A 39 -21.47 20.28 -22.86
N CYS A 40 -22.07 19.36 -23.62
CA CYS A 40 -21.85 17.92 -23.52
C CYS A 40 -20.44 17.55 -24.00
N CYS A 41 -19.55 17.13 -23.10
CA CYS A 41 -18.49 16.19 -23.43
C CYS A 41 -18.92 14.80 -22.93
N THR A 42 -19.33 13.94 -23.85
CA THR A 42 -19.74 12.56 -23.57
C THR A 42 -18.49 11.70 -23.36
N LEU A 43 -18.10 11.46 -22.11
CA LEU A 43 -17.10 10.43 -21.78
C LEU A 43 -17.77 9.05 -21.82
N ARG A 44 -17.51 8.28 -22.89
CA ARG A 44 -17.78 6.84 -22.93
C ARG A 44 -16.68 6.12 -22.14
N ALA A 45 -17.01 5.60 -20.96
CA ALA A 45 -16.18 4.60 -20.30
C ALA A 45 -16.35 3.24 -21.01
N PRO A 46 -15.26 2.50 -21.32
CA PRO A 46 -15.37 1.12 -21.76
C PRO A 46 -15.82 0.25 -20.58
N TYR A 47 -16.89 -0.51 -20.78
CA TYR A 47 -17.32 -1.55 -19.87
C TYR A 47 -16.35 -2.73 -19.94
N ASP A 48 -15.36 -2.78 -19.04
CA ASP A 48 -14.66 -4.02 -18.74
C ASP A 48 -15.21 -4.60 -17.43
N ARG A 49 -15.85 -5.77 -17.54
CA ARG A 49 -16.31 -6.57 -16.40
C ARG A 49 -15.08 -6.97 -15.57
N ALA A 50 -14.83 -6.27 -14.47
CA ALA A 50 -14.00 -6.79 -13.40
C ALA A 50 -14.68 -8.07 -12.85
N LYS A 51 -14.04 -9.22 -13.04
CA LYS A 51 -14.42 -10.47 -12.36
C LYS A 51 -13.94 -10.37 -10.92
N TYR A 52 -14.87 -10.09 -10.00
CA TYR A 52 -14.62 -10.24 -8.56
C TYR A 52 -14.84 -11.70 -8.17
N GLN A 53 -13.81 -12.36 -7.64
CA GLN A 53 -13.99 -13.62 -6.93
C GLN A 53 -14.20 -13.30 -5.45
N VAL A 54 -15.40 -13.63 -4.94
CA VAL A 54 -15.72 -13.62 -3.52
C VAL A 54 -15.55 -15.05 -3.02
N SER A 55 -14.51 -15.33 -2.24
CA SER A 55 -14.38 -16.60 -1.52
C SER A 55 -14.95 -16.45 -0.12
N LYS A 56 -15.96 -17.26 0.20
CA LYS A 56 -16.47 -17.46 1.56
C LYS A 56 -15.84 -18.75 2.08
N MET A 57 -15.16 -18.74 3.22
CA MET A 57 -14.78 -19.98 3.91
C MET A 57 -15.58 -20.10 5.19
N ASN A 58 -16.11 -21.30 5.39
CA ASN A 58 -16.79 -21.73 6.60
C ASN A 58 -15.80 -21.82 7.76
N GLU A 59 -16.24 -21.37 8.93
CA GLU A 59 -15.61 -21.66 10.22
C GLU A 59 -15.74 -23.16 10.50
N ASP A 60 -14.58 -23.83 10.56
CA ASP A 60 -14.23 -24.96 11.44
C ASP A 60 -13.18 -25.83 10.75
N GLN A 61 -11.91 -25.62 11.11
CA GLN A 61 -10.93 -26.70 11.28
C GLN A 61 -9.67 -26.14 11.95
N SER A 62 -9.60 -26.34 13.26
CA SER A 62 -8.33 -26.52 13.95
C SER A 62 -7.84 -27.93 13.64
N VAL A 63 -6.76 -28.08 12.88
CA VAL A 63 -6.01 -29.34 12.85
C VAL A 63 -4.53 -29.05 12.85
N ILE A 64 -3.93 -29.38 13.99
CA ILE A 64 -2.51 -29.63 14.17
C ILE A 64 -2.20 -30.92 13.41
N ASP A 65 -1.44 -30.85 12.32
CA ASP A 65 -0.88 -32.06 11.70
C ASP A 65 0.46 -32.39 12.33
N THR A 66 0.40 -33.11 13.46
CA THR A 66 1.45 -34.02 13.89
C THR A 66 0.97 -35.42 13.58
N ALA A 67 1.53 -36.06 12.56
CA ALA A 67 1.30 -37.48 12.29
C ALA A 67 2.64 -38.19 12.14
N VAL A 68 3.14 -38.67 13.28
CA VAL A 68 4.04 -39.81 13.38
C VAL A 68 3.20 -41.05 13.07
N ALA A 69 3.52 -41.75 11.98
CA ALA A 69 2.97 -43.08 11.71
C ALA A 69 4.05 -44.13 11.97
N VAL A 70 3.92 -44.79 13.12
CA VAL A 70 4.51 -46.11 13.38
C VAL A 70 3.66 -47.13 12.64
N SER A 71 4.28 -47.96 11.81
CA SER A 71 3.79 -49.32 11.57
C SER A 71 4.98 -50.23 11.37
N ALA A 72 5.12 -51.14 12.31
CA ALA A 72 6.02 -52.26 12.28
C ALA A 72 5.33 -53.41 11.53
N GLU A 73 5.97 -53.91 10.49
CA GLU A 73 5.93 -55.32 10.15
C GLU A 73 7.18 -55.64 9.33
N GLY A 74 8.01 -56.53 9.89
CA GLY A 74 9.28 -56.91 9.33
C GLY A 74 9.14 -57.87 8.17
N THR A 75 10.12 -57.86 7.26
CA THR A 75 10.98 -59.03 6.97
C THR A 75 12.02 -58.69 5.90
N LYS A 76 13.27 -59.05 6.21
CA LYS A 76 14.46 -59.32 5.37
C LYS A 76 15.28 -58.19 4.75
N ARG A 77 16.55 -58.21 5.18
CA ARG A 77 17.75 -57.55 4.64
C ARG A 77 17.97 -57.83 3.15
N THR A 78 18.36 -56.79 2.41
CA THR A 78 19.48 -56.84 1.44
C THR A 78 20.09 -55.43 1.26
N SER A 79 21.40 -55.41 1.14
CA SER A 79 22.34 -54.29 0.97
C SER A 79 22.02 -53.33 -0.18
N GLY A 80 22.26 -52.02 0.02
CA GLY A 80 22.30 -51.03 -1.07
C GLY A 80 22.70 -49.64 -0.59
N ASN A 81 23.67 -49.03 -1.28
CA ASN A 81 24.35 -47.76 -0.96
C ASN A 81 23.41 -46.55 -0.80
N SER A 82 23.73 -45.68 0.16
CA SER A 82 23.13 -44.35 0.36
C SER A 82 23.59 -43.34 -0.70
N PRO A 83 22.69 -42.52 -1.29
CA PRO A 83 23.04 -41.22 -1.85
C PRO A 83 22.61 -40.11 -0.88
N SER A 84 23.50 -39.70 0.02
CA SER A 84 23.24 -38.68 1.05
C SER A 84 23.52 -37.23 0.59
N GLY A 85 23.29 -36.91 -0.68
CA GLY A 85 23.74 -35.63 -1.27
C GLY A 85 22.65 -34.62 -1.66
N GLU A 86 21.42 -35.05 -1.92
CA GLU A 86 20.45 -34.21 -2.65
C GLU A 86 19.34 -33.59 -1.77
N TYR A 87 19.01 -34.23 -0.64
CA TYR A 87 18.01 -33.73 0.30
C TYR A 87 18.54 -32.58 1.19
N ASP A 88 19.79 -32.66 1.65
CA ASP A 88 20.44 -31.62 2.47
C ASP A 88 20.64 -30.30 1.68
N GLY A 89 20.88 -30.38 0.37
CA GLY A 89 21.02 -29.21 -0.51
C GLY A 89 19.72 -28.42 -0.68
N LYS A 90 18.58 -29.07 -0.88
CA LYS A 90 17.28 -28.40 -1.00
C LYS A 90 16.83 -27.80 0.33
N GLN A 91 17.10 -28.49 1.43
CA GLN A 91 16.76 -28.03 2.78
C GLN A 91 17.61 -26.81 3.19
N ARG A 92 18.92 -26.79 2.90
CA ARG A 92 19.78 -25.61 3.08
C ARG A 92 19.42 -24.43 2.16
N ILE A 93 18.95 -24.68 0.93
CA ILE A 93 18.46 -23.62 0.03
C ILE A 93 17.14 -23.04 0.55
N LEU A 94 16.25 -23.88 1.08
CA LEU A 94 14.98 -23.45 1.72
C LEU A 94 15.24 -22.73 3.06
N GLU A 95 16.15 -23.23 3.89
CA GLU A 95 16.60 -22.58 5.13
C GLU A 95 17.37 -21.28 4.86
N GLY A 96 18.15 -21.23 3.78
CA GLY A 96 18.80 -20.01 3.29
C GLY A 96 17.80 -18.97 2.77
N LYS A 97 16.70 -19.43 2.15
CA LYS A 97 15.55 -18.57 1.78
C LYS A 97 14.79 -18.04 3.01
N MET A 98 14.80 -18.76 4.14
CA MET A 98 14.20 -18.31 5.40
C MET A 98 15.03 -17.25 6.16
N LYS A 99 16.27 -16.95 5.74
CA LYS A 99 17.10 -15.87 6.34
C LYS A 99 16.94 -14.50 5.68
N HIS A 100 16.09 -14.39 4.67
CA HIS A 100 15.90 -13.16 3.92
C HIS A 100 14.61 -12.50 4.40
N VAL A 101 14.72 -11.36 5.09
CA VAL A 101 13.56 -10.55 5.50
C VAL A 101 13.53 -9.28 4.67
N ASN A 102 12.34 -8.89 4.23
CA ASN A 102 12.10 -7.65 3.50
C ASN A 102 11.03 -6.83 4.20
N LEU A 103 11.02 -5.52 3.96
CA LEU A 103 9.92 -4.65 4.34
C LEU A 103 9.20 -4.15 3.09
N SER A 104 7.87 -4.18 3.08
CA SER A 104 7.07 -3.61 2.00
C SER A 104 6.01 -2.65 2.51
N PHE A 105 6.02 -1.42 2.00
CA PHE A 105 5.10 -0.35 2.37
C PHE A 105 4.04 -0.12 1.28
N ALA A 106 2.78 -0.17 1.67
CA ALA A 106 1.65 0.00 0.75
C ALA A 106 1.54 1.41 0.15
N SER A 107 0.90 1.53 -1.02
CA SER A 107 0.47 2.82 -1.59
C SER A 107 -0.65 3.43 -0.76
N CYS A 108 -0.51 4.69 -0.35
CA CYS A 108 -1.52 5.32 0.52
C CYS A 108 -1.55 6.86 0.50
N GLY A 109 -0.91 7.53 -0.47
CA GLY A 109 -0.95 8.99 -0.59
C GLY A 109 -0.62 9.72 0.72
N PHE A 110 -1.50 10.62 1.16
CA PHE A 110 -1.31 11.38 2.41
C PHE A 110 -1.35 10.54 3.69
N LEU A 111 -1.83 9.29 3.63
CA LEU A 111 -1.66 8.35 4.74
C LEU A 111 -0.23 7.81 4.86
N GLY A 112 0.71 8.29 4.02
CA GLY A 112 2.15 8.10 4.24
C GLY A 112 2.61 8.54 5.63
N ILE A 113 1.84 9.41 6.31
CA ILE A 113 2.07 9.78 7.70
C ILE A 113 2.00 8.58 8.67
N TYR A 114 1.11 7.60 8.41
CA TYR A 114 1.07 6.34 9.16
C TYR A 114 2.36 5.54 8.95
N HIS A 115 2.83 5.46 7.70
CA HIS A 115 4.08 4.77 7.38
C HIS A 115 5.28 5.41 8.06
N LEU A 116 5.31 6.73 8.19
CA LEU A 116 6.36 7.44 8.94
C LEU A 116 6.34 7.09 10.43
N GLY A 117 5.15 6.95 11.02
CA GLY A 117 4.98 6.44 12.38
C GLY A 117 5.54 5.03 12.55
N ALA A 118 5.17 4.12 11.64
CA ALA A 118 5.67 2.75 11.62
C ALA A 118 7.19 2.71 11.42
N ALA A 119 7.73 3.50 10.49
CA ALA A 119 9.17 3.61 10.25
C ALA A 119 9.92 4.15 11.48
N ALA A 120 9.35 5.14 12.19
CA ALA A 120 9.93 5.65 13.42
C ALA A 120 10.00 4.57 14.51
N ALA A 121 8.95 3.78 14.70
CA ALA A 121 8.94 2.66 15.64
C ALA A 121 9.96 1.58 15.25
N LEU A 122 10.02 1.19 13.97
CA LEU A 122 10.99 0.23 13.46
C LEU A 122 12.43 0.72 13.67
N TYR A 123 12.70 2.00 13.43
CA TYR A 123 14.02 2.58 13.61
C TYR A 123 14.42 2.67 15.10
N ARG A 124 13.49 3.07 15.97
CA ARG A 124 13.75 3.24 17.41
C ARG A 124 13.87 1.90 18.15
N HIS A 125 12.95 0.97 17.89
CA HIS A 125 12.75 -0.25 18.69
C HIS A 125 13.02 -1.55 17.92
N GLY A 126 13.17 -1.49 16.59
CA GLY A 126 13.29 -2.68 15.74
C GLY A 126 14.71 -2.93 15.21
N LYS A 127 15.76 -2.48 15.91
CA LYS A 127 17.15 -2.54 15.39
C LYS A 127 17.60 -3.98 15.08
N LYS A 128 17.21 -4.98 15.88
CA LYS A 128 17.41 -6.41 15.57
C LYS A 128 16.83 -6.80 14.21
N LEU A 129 15.58 -6.39 13.94
CA LEU A 129 14.90 -6.67 12.68
C LEU A 129 15.61 -5.97 11.53
N LEU A 130 15.89 -4.67 11.66
CA LEU A 130 16.52 -3.89 10.59
C LEU A 130 17.92 -4.40 10.21
N LYS A 131 18.65 -5.03 11.13
CA LYS A 131 19.94 -5.69 10.84
C LYS A 131 19.82 -6.89 9.90
N VAL A 132 18.67 -7.57 9.88
CA VAL A 132 18.44 -8.75 9.02
C VAL A 132 17.60 -8.45 7.79
N VAL A 133 16.99 -7.27 7.73
CA VAL A 133 16.28 -6.79 6.53
C VAL A 133 17.30 -6.53 5.41
N LYS A 134 17.10 -7.19 4.28
CA LYS A 134 17.97 -7.03 3.11
C LYS A 134 17.38 -6.01 2.14
N ASP A 135 16.10 -6.19 1.81
CA ASP A 135 15.42 -5.45 0.77
C ASP A 135 14.17 -4.71 1.29
N PHE A 136 13.90 -3.57 0.66
CA PHE A 136 12.79 -2.68 0.93
C PHE A 136 11.97 -2.54 -0.35
N ALA A 137 10.65 -2.51 -0.22
CA ALA A 137 9.75 -2.33 -1.34
C ALA A 137 8.65 -1.34 -1.01
N GLY A 138 8.10 -0.70 -2.04
CA GLY A 138 6.92 0.12 -1.86
C GLY A 138 6.34 0.67 -3.14
N ALA A 139 5.15 1.25 -3.01
CA ALA A 139 4.45 1.96 -4.07
C ALA A 139 4.02 3.34 -3.56
N SER A 140 4.08 4.37 -4.39
CA SER A 140 3.64 5.73 -4.03
C SER A 140 4.30 6.21 -2.74
N ALA A 141 3.53 6.80 -1.81
CA ALA A 141 4.01 7.20 -0.48
C ALA A 141 4.78 6.08 0.27
N GLY A 142 4.41 4.81 0.08
CA GLY A 142 5.14 3.68 0.65
C GLY A 142 6.57 3.57 0.12
N SER A 143 6.80 3.81 -1.18
CA SER A 143 8.15 3.81 -1.77
C SER A 143 9.02 4.95 -1.22
N LEU A 144 8.42 6.11 -0.96
CA LEU A 144 9.11 7.26 -0.36
C LEU A 144 9.59 6.92 1.06
N VAL A 145 8.71 6.37 1.90
CA VAL A 145 9.07 6.01 3.28
C VAL A 145 10.04 4.82 3.33
N ALA A 146 9.87 3.83 2.44
CA ALA A 146 10.84 2.74 2.28
C ALA A 146 12.24 3.27 1.96
N THR A 147 12.33 4.26 1.06
CA THR A 147 13.59 4.92 0.72
C THR A 147 14.20 5.67 1.91
N VAL A 148 13.39 6.42 2.67
CA VAL A 148 13.86 7.16 3.85
C VAL A 148 14.38 6.19 4.91
N LEU A 149 13.63 5.14 5.26
CA LEU A 149 14.04 4.16 6.27
C LEU A 149 15.33 3.40 5.86
N LEU A 150 15.50 3.13 4.56
CA LEU A 150 16.69 2.45 4.03
C LEU A 150 17.92 3.36 3.99
N ALA A 151 17.77 4.60 3.50
CA ALA A 151 18.91 5.44 3.13
C ALA A 151 19.24 6.54 4.14
N VAL A 152 18.26 7.00 4.92
CA VAL A 152 18.39 8.17 5.81
C VAL A 152 17.34 8.16 6.95
N PRO A 153 17.29 7.10 7.79
CA PRO A 153 16.26 6.96 8.83
C PRO A 153 16.28 8.09 9.88
N GLU A 154 17.40 8.79 10.05
CA GLU A 154 17.49 9.99 10.88
C GLU A 154 16.60 11.15 10.40
N ASN A 155 16.21 11.16 9.11
CA ASN A 155 15.36 12.19 8.53
C ASN A 155 13.85 11.86 8.60
N ILE A 156 13.42 10.82 9.33
CA ILE A 156 11.99 10.48 9.47
C ILE A 156 11.19 11.66 10.02
N GLU A 157 11.70 12.37 11.05
CA GLU A 157 11.02 13.54 11.64
C GLU A 157 10.95 14.72 10.65
N LYS A 158 12.00 14.94 9.85
CA LYS A 158 11.98 15.94 8.77
C LYS A 158 10.94 15.59 7.70
N CYS A 159 10.82 14.31 7.34
CA CYS A 159 9.82 13.83 6.39
C CYS A 159 8.39 13.97 6.94
N GLN A 160 8.21 13.74 8.25
CA GLN A 160 6.96 13.97 8.95
C GLN A 160 6.52 15.44 8.85
N GLN A 161 7.42 16.37 9.17
CA GLN A 161 7.16 17.81 9.11
C GLN A 161 6.81 18.25 7.67
N PHE A 162 7.58 17.81 6.68
CA PHE A 162 7.25 18.06 5.27
C PHE A 162 5.85 17.56 4.90
N THR A 163 5.48 16.36 5.38
CA THR A 163 4.17 15.76 5.09
C THR A 163 3.03 16.58 5.70
N TYR A 164 3.19 17.11 6.92
CA TYR A 164 2.20 18.00 7.54
C TYR A 164 2.04 19.31 6.76
N GLU A 165 3.14 19.95 6.39
CA GLU A 165 3.14 21.20 5.61
C GLU A 165 2.51 21.00 4.24
N PHE A 166 2.89 19.92 3.54
CA PHE A 166 2.33 19.61 2.24
C PHE A 166 0.83 19.32 2.31
N ALA A 167 0.39 18.60 3.35
CA ALA A 167 -1.02 18.35 3.59
C ALA A 167 -1.78 19.66 3.93
N GLU A 168 -1.19 20.55 4.72
CA GLU A 168 -1.78 21.86 5.04
C GLU A 168 -1.93 22.74 3.80
N GLU A 169 -0.89 22.79 2.96
CA GLU A 169 -0.88 23.50 1.69
C GLU A 169 -2.03 22.99 0.80
N VAL A 170 -2.15 21.67 0.62
CA VAL A 170 -3.23 21.07 -0.18
C VAL A 170 -4.61 21.35 0.40
N ARG A 171 -4.80 21.32 1.73
CA ARG A 171 -6.09 21.63 2.36
C ARG A 171 -6.54 23.09 2.16
N LYS A 172 -5.60 24.02 1.99
CA LYS A 172 -5.90 25.46 1.78
C LYS A 172 -6.34 25.78 0.35
N LEU A 173 -6.19 24.84 -0.58
CA LEU A 173 -6.56 25.05 -1.98
C LEU A 173 -8.04 24.71 -2.21
N ASP A 174 -8.75 25.54 -2.98
CA ASP A 174 -10.20 25.40 -3.23
C ASP A 174 -10.62 24.03 -3.80
N PHE A 175 -9.74 23.39 -4.57
CA PHE A 175 -9.97 22.06 -5.14
C PHE A 175 -8.87 21.06 -4.72
N GLY A 176 -8.19 21.30 -3.61
CA GLY A 176 -7.09 20.45 -3.17
C GLY A 176 -5.97 20.37 -4.22
N ALA A 177 -5.38 19.18 -4.39
CA ALA A 177 -4.26 18.96 -5.30
C ALA A 177 -4.59 19.21 -6.79
N VAL A 178 -5.87 19.19 -7.17
CA VAL A 178 -6.29 19.44 -8.57
C VAL A 178 -6.57 20.92 -8.85
N THR A 179 -6.25 21.81 -7.91
CA THR A 179 -6.42 23.25 -8.07
C THR A 179 -5.58 23.77 -9.24
N PRO A 180 -6.18 24.49 -10.22
CA PRO A 180 -5.44 25.00 -11.37
C PRO A 180 -4.24 25.87 -10.96
N GLY A 181 -3.07 25.58 -11.52
CA GLY A 181 -1.82 26.28 -11.22
C GLY A 181 -1.04 25.72 -10.04
N TYR A 182 -1.61 24.80 -9.27
CA TYR A 182 -0.88 24.06 -8.25
C TYR A 182 -0.04 22.94 -8.88
N ASP A 183 1.25 22.87 -8.54
CA ASP A 183 2.16 21.84 -9.03
C ASP A 183 2.53 20.87 -7.92
N PHE A 184 1.68 19.87 -7.72
CA PHE A 184 1.84 18.81 -6.73
C PHE A 184 3.19 18.08 -6.88
N MET A 185 3.57 17.76 -8.12
CA MET A 185 4.78 16.98 -8.39
C MET A 185 6.06 17.78 -8.17
N LYS A 186 6.05 19.08 -8.48
CA LYS A 186 7.14 19.98 -8.13
C LYS A 186 7.32 20.07 -6.63
N ARG A 187 6.24 20.31 -5.86
CA ARG A 187 6.30 20.38 -4.40
C ARG A 187 6.82 19.07 -3.79
N LEU A 188 6.34 17.92 -4.29
CA LEU A 188 6.84 16.61 -3.88
C LEU A 188 8.33 16.44 -4.18
N ARG A 189 8.77 16.81 -5.38
CA ARG A 189 10.18 16.73 -5.81
C ARG A 189 11.10 17.54 -4.89
N GLU A 190 10.73 18.78 -4.57
CA GLU A 190 11.48 19.63 -3.64
C GLU A 190 11.64 18.96 -2.26
N GLY A 191 10.58 18.31 -1.78
CA GLY A 191 10.62 17.49 -0.56
C GLY A 191 11.65 16.37 -0.64
N ILE A 192 11.57 15.54 -1.68
CA ILE A 192 12.50 14.42 -1.89
C ILE A 192 13.95 14.92 -2.00
N GLU A 193 14.19 15.98 -2.77
CA GLU A 193 15.50 16.60 -2.93
C GLU A 193 16.05 17.19 -1.62
N SER A 194 15.19 17.66 -0.72
CA SER A 194 15.62 18.20 0.57
C SER A 194 15.91 17.13 1.63
N ILE A 195 15.30 15.95 1.50
CA ILE A 195 15.35 14.87 2.51
C ILE A 195 16.42 13.83 2.17
N LEU A 196 16.53 13.43 0.90
CA LEU A 196 17.42 12.34 0.52
C LEU A 196 18.89 12.80 0.41
N PRO A 197 19.87 12.04 0.92
CA PRO A 197 21.28 12.35 0.76
C PRO A 197 21.74 12.23 -0.71
N SER A 198 22.94 12.74 -0.99
CA SER A 198 23.53 12.72 -2.35
C SER A 198 23.74 11.29 -2.88
N ASN A 199 24.12 10.35 -2.00
CA ASN A 199 24.38 8.95 -2.32
C ASN A 199 23.17 8.02 -2.13
N ALA A 200 21.94 8.55 -1.99
CA ALA A 200 20.74 7.73 -1.75
C ALA A 200 20.54 6.61 -2.78
N HIS A 201 20.86 6.88 -4.04
CA HIS A 201 20.78 5.91 -5.15
C HIS A 201 21.75 4.73 -4.97
N GLU A 202 22.95 4.97 -4.46
CA GLU A 202 23.95 3.92 -4.20
C GLU A 202 23.49 2.99 -3.07
N ILE A 203 22.84 3.55 -2.03
CA ILE A 203 22.28 2.77 -0.92
C ILE A 203 21.05 1.97 -1.36
N ALA A 204 20.23 2.57 -2.24
CA ALA A 204 19.01 1.97 -2.77
C ALA A 204 19.26 0.92 -3.86
N GLU A 205 20.43 0.95 -4.52
CA GLU A 205 20.80 0.05 -5.61
C GLU A 205 20.66 -1.42 -5.21
N ASN A 206 19.79 -2.15 -5.91
CA ASN A 206 19.41 -3.54 -5.68
C ASN A 206 18.87 -3.85 -4.28
N ARG A 207 18.51 -2.82 -3.49
CA ARG A 207 17.95 -2.95 -2.15
C ARG A 207 16.57 -2.30 -2.00
N LEU A 208 16.22 -1.38 -2.89
CA LEU A 208 14.91 -0.76 -2.95
C LEU A 208 14.17 -1.23 -4.21
N TYR A 209 12.91 -1.64 -4.06
CA TYR A 209 12.04 -2.06 -5.15
C TYR A 209 10.84 -1.13 -5.24
N VAL A 210 10.84 -0.25 -6.24
CA VAL A 210 9.81 0.77 -6.44
C VAL A 210 8.79 0.29 -7.47
N SER A 211 7.54 0.15 -7.02
CA SER A 211 6.41 -0.21 -7.87
C SER A 211 5.97 0.96 -8.75
N VAL A 212 5.88 0.74 -10.06
CA VAL A 212 5.39 1.72 -11.04
C VAL A 212 4.48 1.05 -12.07
N THR A 213 3.57 1.83 -12.63
CA THR A 213 2.66 1.37 -13.69
C THR A 213 3.08 1.97 -15.03
N ASN A 214 3.30 1.13 -16.04
CA ASN A 214 3.58 1.60 -17.40
C ASN A 214 2.26 2.04 -18.08
N VAL A 215 2.23 3.25 -18.63
CA VAL A 215 1.02 3.83 -19.25
C VAL A 215 0.62 3.09 -20.53
N ARG A 216 1.60 2.61 -21.30
CA ARG A 216 1.37 2.04 -22.63
C ARG A 216 0.72 0.66 -22.56
N ASN A 217 1.20 -0.19 -21.66
CA ASN A 217 0.75 -1.58 -21.56
C ASN A 217 -0.07 -1.88 -20.30
N GLY A 218 -0.21 -0.91 -19.39
CA GLY A 218 -0.98 -1.05 -18.15
C GLY A 218 -0.40 -2.05 -17.14
N LYS A 219 0.86 -2.49 -17.32
CA LYS A 219 1.51 -3.50 -16.46
C LYS A 219 2.34 -2.83 -15.37
N ASN A 220 2.48 -3.57 -14.27
CA ASN A 220 3.35 -3.20 -13.15
C ASN A 220 4.81 -3.59 -13.42
N TYR A 221 5.73 -2.75 -12.97
CA TYR A 221 7.16 -3.00 -12.95
C TYR A 221 7.73 -2.63 -11.57
N LEU A 222 8.76 -3.35 -11.14
CA LEU A 222 9.53 -3.03 -9.94
C LEU A 222 10.92 -2.58 -10.38
N PHE A 223 11.24 -1.30 -10.23
CA PHE A 223 12.58 -0.79 -10.47
C PHE A 223 13.43 -0.93 -9.20
N SER A 224 14.64 -1.49 -9.35
CA SER A 224 15.62 -1.62 -8.27
C SER A 224 17.02 -1.15 -8.62
N ASN A 225 17.23 -0.61 -9.83
CA ASN A 225 18.52 -0.11 -10.30
C ASN A 225 18.41 1.39 -10.59
N PHE A 226 19.31 2.17 -10.00
CA PHE A 226 19.33 3.63 -10.01
C PHE A 226 20.72 4.15 -10.37
N ALA A 227 20.88 4.64 -11.60
CA ALA A 227 22.19 5.09 -12.09
C ALA A 227 22.70 6.39 -11.44
N SER A 228 21.82 7.16 -10.80
CA SER A 228 22.13 8.41 -10.11
C SER A 228 21.04 8.77 -9.11
N ARG A 229 21.30 9.75 -8.24
CA ARG A 229 20.27 10.32 -7.35
C ARG A 229 19.06 10.83 -8.13
N GLU A 230 19.29 11.48 -9.27
CA GLU A 230 18.23 11.96 -10.14
C GLU A 230 17.40 10.81 -10.72
N ASP A 231 18.05 9.69 -11.05
CA ASP A 231 17.41 8.47 -11.55
C ASP A 231 16.44 7.91 -10.49
N LEU A 232 16.89 7.79 -9.24
CA LEU A 232 16.06 7.40 -8.10
C LEU A 232 14.88 8.35 -7.90
N ILE A 233 15.12 9.67 -7.89
CA ILE A 233 14.07 10.68 -7.69
C ILE A 233 13.01 10.58 -8.78
N LYS A 234 13.39 10.41 -10.06
CA LYS A 234 12.44 10.23 -11.16
C LYS A 234 11.57 8.99 -10.97
N VAL A 235 12.15 7.87 -10.54
CA VAL A 235 11.40 6.63 -10.30
C VAL A 235 10.41 6.80 -9.13
N LEU A 236 10.82 7.47 -8.05
CA LEU A 236 9.93 7.78 -6.92
C LEU A 236 8.78 8.71 -7.33
N LEU A 237 9.07 9.75 -8.11
CA LEU A 237 8.04 10.64 -8.66
C LEU A 237 7.07 9.88 -9.58
N ALA A 238 7.57 8.99 -10.43
CA ALA A 238 6.71 8.13 -11.24
C ALA A 238 5.80 7.25 -10.38
N SER A 239 6.36 6.65 -9.31
CA SER A 239 5.61 5.81 -8.37
C SER A 239 4.53 6.57 -7.60
N SER A 240 4.65 7.90 -7.47
CA SER A 240 3.68 8.78 -6.79
C SER A 240 2.79 9.60 -7.74
N PHE A 241 2.89 9.40 -9.05
CA PHE A 241 2.12 10.19 -10.02
C PHE A 241 0.72 9.58 -10.24
N ILE A 242 -0.29 10.07 -9.53
CA ILE A 242 -1.69 9.68 -9.76
C ILE A 242 -2.25 10.54 -10.92
N PRO A 243 -2.66 9.94 -12.05
CA PRO A 243 -3.17 10.71 -13.20
C PRO A 243 -4.36 11.60 -12.82
N VAL A 244 -4.42 12.80 -13.39
CA VAL A 244 -5.42 13.86 -13.11
C VAL A 244 -5.27 14.48 -11.73
N TYR A 245 -4.95 13.71 -10.69
CA TYR A 245 -4.77 14.19 -9.33
C TYR A 245 -3.45 14.93 -9.13
N ALA A 246 -2.33 14.29 -9.50
CA ALA A 246 -0.98 14.85 -9.35
C ALA A 246 -0.55 15.68 -10.57
N GLY A 247 -1.29 15.59 -11.68
CA GLY A 247 -1.01 16.33 -12.91
C GLY A 247 -1.52 15.62 -14.16
N MET A 248 -1.30 16.25 -15.32
CA MET A 248 -1.78 15.77 -16.62
C MET A 248 -0.74 15.01 -17.43
N LYS A 249 0.55 15.24 -17.17
CA LYS A 249 1.67 14.64 -17.94
C LYS A 249 2.36 13.57 -17.08
N PRO A 250 2.24 12.28 -17.43
CA PRO A 250 2.98 11.20 -16.77
C PRO A 250 4.48 11.44 -16.78
N VAL A 251 5.19 10.78 -15.84
CA VAL A 251 6.64 10.87 -15.74
C VAL A 251 7.28 10.06 -16.87
N GLU A 252 8.18 10.70 -17.62
CA GLU A 252 8.96 10.03 -18.67
C GLU A 252 10.26 9.49 -18.08
N TYR A 253 10.50 8.21 -18.27
CA TYR A 253 11.68 7.51 -17.77
C TYR A 253 12.06 6.36 -18.69
N LYS A 254 13.34 6.31 -19.10
CA LYS A 254 13.89 5.31 -20.05
C LYS A 254 13.05 5.16 -21.34
N GLY A 255 12.58 6.28 -21.89
CA GLY A 255 11.81 6.33 -23.15
C GLY A 255 10.35 5.89 -23.04
N GLU A 256 9.86 5.61 -21.83
CA GLU A 256 8.50 5.16 -21.56
C GLU A 256 7.82 6.10 -20.55
N LYS A 257 6.48 6.03 -20.47
CA LYS A 257 5.66 6.84 -19.57
C LYS A 257 5.16 6.03 -18.39
N TRP A 258 5.27 6.59 -17.19
CA TRP A 258 5.04 5.89 -15.94
C TRP A 258 4.13 6.70 -15.01
N VAL A 259 3.31 5.98 -14.26
CA VAL A 259 2.35 6.51 -13.29
C VAL A 259 2.36 5.65 -12.03
N ASP A 260 1.59 6.06 -11.02
CA ASP A 260 1.60 5.50 -9.67
C ASP A 260 1.52 3.96 -9.66
N GLY A 261 2.40 3.34 -8.90
CA GLY A 261 2.47 1.87 -8.76
C GLY A 261 1.25 1.29 -8.05
N GLY A 262 0.61 2.08 -7.19
CA GLY A 262 -0.61 1.77 -6.46
C GLY A 262 -1.82 1.45 -7.33
N ILE A 263 -1.77 1.80 -8.62
CA ILE A 263 -2.81 1.45 -9.59
C ILE A 263 -2.79 -0.06 -9.92
N THR A 264 -1.61 -0.67 -9.93
CA THR A 264 -1.43 -2.07 -10.40
C THR A 264 -0.84 -3.01 -9.36
N ASN A 265 0.00 -2.50 -8.45
CA ASN A 265 0.64 -3.25 -7.37
C ASN A 265 0.96 -2.29 -6.21
N GLY A 266 -0.04 -2.04 -5.37
CA GLY A 266 0.04 -1.11 -4.25
C GLY A 266 0.82 -1.65 -3.05
N LEU A 267 0.97 -2.96 -2.91
CA LEU A 267 1.80 -3.56 -1.87
C LEU A 267 2.71 -4.63 -2.50
N PRO A 268 3.90 -4.25 -2.99
CA PRO A 268 4.79 -5.17 -3.69
C PRO A 268 5.40 -6.23 -2.77
N ILE A 269 4.97 -7.47 -2.92
CA ILE A 269 5.60 -8.63 -2.26
C ILE A 269 6.76 -9.14 -3.10
N LEU A 270 7.96 -9.19 -2.50
CA LEU A 270 9.15 -9.66 -3.21
C LEU A 270 9.15 -11.21 -3.33
N PRO A 271 9.61 -11.77 -4.46
CA PRO A 271 9.56 -13.22 -4.70
C PRO A 271 10.61 -14.02 -3.92
N PHE A 272 11.47 -13.35 -3.15
CA PHE A 272 12.52 -13.93 -2.33
C PHE A 272 12.36 -13.44 -0.89
N GLY A 273 12.56 -14.35 0.08
CA GLY A 273 12.46 -14.02 1.50
C GLY A 273 11.04 -13.81 2.03
N ARG A 274 10.92 -13.63 3.36
CA ARG A 274 9.70 -13.20 4.04
C ARG A 274 9.57 -11.69 3.90
N THR A 275 8.46 -11.23 3.32
CA THR A 275 8.15 -9.80 3.25
C THR A 275 7.20 -9.43 4.39
N ILE A 276 7.68 -8.60 5.32
CA ILE A 276 6.85 -7.96 6.35
C ILE A 276 6.13 -6.78 5.70
N THR A 277 4.82 -6.72 5.86
CA THR A 277 3.94 -5.79 5.17
C THR A 277 3.43 -4.69 6.08
N ILE A 278 3.49 -3.45 5.59
CA ILE A 278 3.05 -2.26 6.31
C ILE A 278 1.97 -1.55 5.50
N SER A 279 0.81 -1.30 6.11
CA SER A 279 -0.27 -0.55 5.46
C SER A 279 -1.14 0.21 6.45
N PRO A 280 -1.56 1.44 6.13
CA PRO A 280 -2.58 2.12 6.91
C PRO A 280 -3.98 1.53 6.73
N PHE A 281 -4.18 0.59 5.79
CA PHE A 281 -5.47 -0.07 5.60
C PHE A 281 -5.53 -1.36 6.41
N SER A 282 -6.61 -1.54 7.15
CA SER A 282 -6.84 -2.78 7.89
C SER A 282 -7.02 -3.95 6.91
N GLY A 283 -6.38 -5.08 7.19
CA GLY A 283 -6.33 -6.21 6.27
C GLY A 283 -5.55 -7.39 6.85
N ARG A 284 -5.15 -8.33 6.00
CA ARG A 284 -4.32 -9.49 6.38
C ARG A 284 -2.83 -9.15 6.23
N LEU A 285 -2.37 -8.20 7.04
CA LEU A 285 -1.04 -7.60 6.95
C LEU A 285 -0.34 -7.63 8.31
N ASP A 286 0.99 -7.51 8.30
CA ASP A 286 1.80 -7.63 9.52
C ASP A 286 1.68 -6.39 10.42
N ILE A 287 1.77 -5.19 9.82
CA ILE A 287 1.67 -3.89 10.49
C ILE A 287 0.53 -3.10 9.83
N CYS A 288 -0.65 -3.15 10.44
CA CYS A 288 -1.82 -2.41 10.00
C CYS A 288 -2.83 -2.21 11.14
N PRO A 289 -3.77 -1.25 11.01
CA PRO A 289 -4.82 -1.06 12.01
C PRO A 289 -5.66 -2.31 12.23
N GLN A 290 -5.95 -2.62 13.49
CA GLN A 290 -6.82 -3.73 13.90
C GLN A 290 -8.27 -3.26 14.09
N ASP A 291 -8.93 -2.92 12.98
CA ASP A 291 -10.34 -2.54 13.00
C ASP A 291 -11.21 -3.76 13.36
N LYS A 292 -12.11 -3.61 14.34
CA LYS A 292 -13.08 -4.66 14.68
C LYS A 292 -14.23 -4.67 13.66
N GLY A 293 -14.17 -5.60 12.70
CA GLY A 293 -15.28 -5.88 11.80
C GLY A 293 -16.36 -6.76 12.48
N ARG A 294 -17.62 -6.63 12.05
CA ARG A 294 -18.66 -7.62 12.37
C ARG A 294 -18.58 -8.86 11.46
N VAL A 295 -17.87 -8.77 10.34
CA VAL A 295 -17.69 -9.82 9.31
C VAL A 295 -16.31 -9.66 8.67
N ASP A 296 -15.53 -10.74 8.61
CA ASP A 296 -14.18 -10.77 8.03
C ASP A 296 -14.21 -10.90 6.49
N LEU A 297 -14.75 -9.88 5.81
CA LEU A 297 -14.78 -9.82 4.34
C LEU A 297 -13.62 -8.98 3.81
N TYR A 298 -12.86 -9.53 2.85
CA TYR A 298 -11.70 -8.88 2.24
C TYR A 298 -11.87 -8.71 0.73
N VAL A 299 -11.36 -7.61 0.19
CA VAL A 299 -11.31 -7.32 -1.24
C VAL A 299 -9.85 -7.16 -1.65
N LYS A 300 -9.47 -7.82 -2.74
CA LYS A 300 -8.15 -7.64 -3.35
C LYS A 300 -8.16 -6.39 -4.22
N PHE A 301 -7.42 -5.37 -3.81
CA PHE A 301 -7.25 -4.12 -4.54
C PHE A 301 -5.76 -3.88 -4.80
N ALA A 302 -5.36 -3.72 -6.06
CA ALA A 302 -3.96 -3.53 -6.46
C ALA A 302 -2.97 -4.52 -5.79
N LYS A 303 -3.35 -5.81 -5.74
CA LYS A 303 -2.61 -6.92 -5.09
C LYS A 303 -2.50 -6.85 -3.56
N GLN A 304 -3.21 -5.95 -2.90
CA GLN A 304 -3.34 -5.89 -1.44
C GLN A 304 -4.70 -6.43 -1.00
N ASP A 305 -4.74 -7.23 0.08
CA ASP A 305 -5.98 -7.69 0.70
C ASP A 305 -6.45 -6.64 1.73
N ILE A 306 -7.49 -5.89 1.39
CA ILE A 306 -8.06 -4.81 2.22
C ILE A 306 -9.39 -5.28 2.80
N MET A 307 -9.59 -5.09 4.11
CA MET A 307 -10.87 -5.39 4.75
C MET A 307 -11.97 -4.44 4.25
N LEU A 308 -13.13 -4.98 3.91
CA LEU A 308 -14.29 -4.16 3.56
C LEU A 308 -14.90 -3.55 4.83
N SER A 309 -14.52 -2.32 5.14
CA SER A 309 -15.02 -1.59 6.30
C SER A 309 -15.21 -0.11 5.99
N LEU A 310 -16.12 0.54 6.73
CA LEU A 310 -16.30 1.99 6.65
C LEU A 310 -15.00 2.72 7.00
N ALA A 311 -14.23 2.20 7.95
CA ALA A 311 -12.94 2.75 8.34
C ALA A 311 -11.94 2.74 7.16
N ASN A 312 -11.84 1.64 6.40
CA ASN A 312 -10.99 1.61 5.21
C ASN A 312 -11.48 2.49 4.07
N LEU A 313 -12.80 2.66 3.90
CA LEU A 313 -13.34 3.62 2.94
C LEU A 313 -12.97 5.07 3.30
N VAL A 314 -13.06 5.41 4.59
CA VAL A 314 -12.61 6.71 5.11
C VAL A 314 -11.11 6.89 4.88
N ARG A 315 -10.29 5.88 5.15
CA ARG A 315 -8.84 5.91 4.89
C ARG A 315 -8.52 6.06 3.41
N LEU A 316 -9.26 5.40 2.52
CA LEU A 316 -9.06 5.53 1.07
C LEU A 316 -9.33 6.97 0.61
N ASN A 317 -10.36 7.60 1.16
CA ASN A 317 -10.62 9.01 0.92
C ASN A 317 -9.50 9.91 1.50
N GLN A 318 -9.04 9.62 2.72
CA GLN A 318 -7.97 10.39 3.38
C GLN A 318 -6.60 10.25 2.70
N ALA A 319 -6.36 9.16 1.97
CA ALA A 319 -5.17 9.00 1.14
C ALA A 319 -5.13 10.04 0.00
N MET A 320 -6.29 10.40 -0.55
CA MET A 320 -6.44 11.38 -1.63
C MET A 320 -6.72 12.80 -1.11
N PHE A 321 -7.35 12.94 0.06
CA PHE A 321 -7.73 14.23 0.62
C PHE A 321 -7.23 14.29 2.06
N PRO A 322 -6.09 14.98 2.31
CA PRO A 322 -5.44 14.92 3.61
C PRO A 322 -6.41 15.37 4.73
N PRO A 323 -6.55 14.59 5.81
CA PRO A 323 -7.39 14.98 6.94
C PRO A 323 -6.73 16.15 7.71
N ASN A 324 -7.41 16.68 8.74
CA ASN A 324 -6.84 17.75 9.56
C ASN A 324 -5.58 17.31 10.34
N GLN A 325 -4.87 18.28 10.91
CA GLN A 325 -3.60 18.06 11.61
C GLN A 325 -3.71 17.02 12.74
N GLU A 326 -4.69 17.20 13.64
CA GLU A 326 -4.95 16.27 14.76
C GLU A 326 -5.15 14.83 14.27
N LYS A 327 -5.91 14.64 13.19
CA LYS A 327 -6.13 13.31 12.63
C LYS A 327 -4.86 12.75 11.99
N MET A 328 -4.04 13.57 11.35
CA MET A 328 -2.75 13.11 10.84
C MET A 328 -1.78 12.71 11.95
N GLU A 329 -1.74 13.44 13.06
CA GLU A 329 -0.95 13.08 14.26
C GLU A 329 -1.44 11.77 14.88
N SER A 330 -2.76 11.58 14.96
CA SER A 330 -3.35 10.29 15.36
C SER A 330 -2.96 9.15 14.41
N LEU A 331 -2.94 9.38 13.09
CA LEU A 331 -2.53 8.37 12.11
C LEU A 331 -1.04 8.04 12.23
N TYR A 332 -0.18 9.03 12.50
CA TYR A 332 1.23 8.80 12.83
C TYR A 332 1.36 7.90 14.05
N GLN A 333 0.68 8.25 15.16
CA GLN A 333 0.74 7.49 16.39
C GLN A 333 0.23 6.05 16.21
N ASN A 334 -0.87 5.87 15.48
CA ASN A 334 -1.37 4.52 15.16
C ASN A 334 -0.32 3.68 14.41
N GLY A 335 0.38 4.26 13.42
CA GLY A 335 1.44 3.56 12.71
C GLY A 335 2.61 3.18 13.61
N PHE A 336 2.97 4.07 14.54
CA PHE A 336 3.98 3.80 15.56
C PHE A 336 3.56 2.64 16.47
N ASP A 337 2.34 2.70 17.02
CA ASP A 337 1.81 1.72 17.97
C ASP A 337 1.63 0.34 17.32
N ASP A 338 1.09 0.28 16.09
CA ASP A 338 0.91 -0.97 15.35
C ASP A 338 2.28 -1.64 15.07
N ALA A 339 3.30 -0.85 14.74
CA ALA A 339 4.66 -1.36 14.53
C ALA A 339 5.30 -1.84 15.85
N VAL A 340 5.12 -1.12 16.95
CA VAL A 340 5.56 -1.57 18.28
C VAL A 340 4.87 -2.89 18.66
N HIS A 341 3.56 -3.00 18.44
CA HIS A 341 2.81 -4.22 18.71
C HIS A 341 3.35 -5.41 17.90
N PHE A 342 3.62 -5.21 16.61
CA PHE A 342 4.25 -6.21 15.76
C PHE A 342 5.63 -6.63 16.28
N LEU A 343 6.48 -5.66 16.62
CA LEU A 343 7.84 -5.92 17.14
C LEU A 343 7.80 -6.73 18.44
N LEU A 344 6.86 -6.43 19.34
CA LEU A 344 6.66 -7.19 20.59
C LEU A 344 6.18 -8.62 20.29
N LYS A 345 5.15 -8.75 19.44
CA LYS A 345 4.55 -10.04 19.07
C LYS A 345 5.55 -11.00 18.43
N GLU A 346 6.42 -10.49 17.56
CA GLU A 346 7.39 -11.28 16.81
C GLU A 346 8.79 -11.31 17.47
N ASN A 347 8.92 -10.83 18.72
CA ASN A 347 10.17 -10.80 19.49
C ASN A 347 11.33 -10.02 18.84
N TRP A 348 11.01 -8.95 18.11
CA TRP A 348 11.97 -8.02 17.50
C TRP A 348 12.21 -6.73 18.28
N PHE A 349 11.42 -6.49 19.34
CA PHE A 349 11.49 -5.28 20.15
C PHE A 349 12.79 -5.16 20.97
N GLU A 350 13.33 -3.95 21.04
CA GLU A 350 14.51 -3.56 21.85
C GLU A 350 14.32 -2.24 22.59
#